data_AF-A0A838DDE0-F1
#
_entry.id   AF-A0A838DDE0-F1
#
_cell.length_a   1.000
_cell.length_b   1.000
_cell.length_c   1.000
_cell.angle_alpha   90.00
_cell.angle_beta   90.00
_cell.angle_gamma   90.00
#
_symmetry.space_group_name_H-M   'P 1'
#
loop_
_entity.id
_entity.type
_entity.pdbx_description
1 polymer ?
#
loop_
_entity_poly.entity_id
_entity_poly.type
_entity_poly.pdbx_seq_one_letter_code
_entity_poly.pdbx_strand_id
1 'polypeptide(L)'
;MKQLLLLPMLLLSACASHPPKKVIVAPATPLGRPVRSDGLRFDDQLREYRIGRYVDARDPLVMHEGHPVYRVESSARWDLRPGSTVPRSPRGTVTTTSVSSNDAVVAEVNKQRAATRAFTEQTAALNQRLTELGEAVGQTQEIAKQNLALKREVAALRDNLNALDAQLRQRKPASSSPAPSPDDKW
;
A
#
# COMPACT_ATOMS: atom_id res chain seq x y z
N MET A 1 49.67 -47.71 -59.85
CA MET A 1 49.07 -47.52 -58.51
C MET A 1 49.89 -46.49 -57.70
N LYS A 2 49.95 -45.22 -58.13
CA LYS A 2 50.83 -44.20 -57.50
C LYS A 2 50.15 -42.84 -57.28
N GLN A 3 48.85 -42.74 -57.56
CA GLN A 3 48.06 -41.51 -57.44
C GLN A 3 47.10 -41.48 -56.25
N LEU A 4 46.99 -42.56 -55.44
CA LEU A 4 46.13 -42.56 -54.24
C LEU A 4 46.79 -41.96 -52.98
N LEU A 5 48.08 -41.60 -53.04
CA LEU A 5 48.84 -41.11 -51.87
C LEU A 5 48.80 -39.58 -51.69
N LEU A 6 48.21 -38.84 -52.65
CA LEU A 6 48.09 -37.38 -52.61
C LEU A 6 46.82 -36.88 -51.90
N LEU A 7 45.79 -37.73 -51.75
CA LEU A 7 44.53 -37.36 -51.14
C LEU A 7 44.60 -37.08 -49.62
N PRO A 8 45.34 -37.84 -48.78
CA PRO A 8 45.38 -37.54 -47.34
C PRO A 8 46.20 -36.29 -47.02
N MET A 9 47.18 -35.93 -47.86
CA MET A 9 48.01 -34.73 -47.69
C MET A 9 47.22 -33.42 -47.90
N LEU A 10 46.17 -33.45 -48.73
CA LEU A 10 45.32 -32.28 -48.98
C LEU A 10 44.33 -32.00 -47.83
N LEU A 11 43.96 -33.03 -47.05
CA LEU A 11 43.03 -32.87 -45.91
C LEU A 11 43.73 -32.36 -44.64
N LEU A 12 45.06 -32.53 -44.51
CA LEU A 12 45.80 -32.05 -43.33
C LEU A 12 46.15 -30.55 -43.37
N SER A 13 46.05 -29.87 -44.52
CA SER A 13 46.35 -28.43 -44.64
C SER A 13 45.15 -27.52 -44.36
N ALA A 14 43.95 -28.06 -44.16
CA ALA A 14 42.71 -27.29 -44.01
C ALA A 14 42.36 -26.88 -42.56
N CYS A 15 43.10 -27.33 -41.55
CA CYS A 15 42.71 -27.16 -40.13
C CYS A 15 43.37 -25.99 -39.36
N ALA A 16 44.06 -25.05 -40.02
CA ALA A 16 44.72 -23.95 -39.30
C ALA A 16 44.55 -22.59 -40.00
N SER A 17 43.31 -22.17 -40.23
CA SER A 17 43.01 -20.79 -40.62
C SER A 17 41.80 -20.26 -39.87
N HIS A 18 42.02 -19.88 -38.61
CA HIS A 18 41.14 -18.95 -37.91
C HIS A 18 41.90 -17.64 -37.73
N PRO A 19 41.49 -16.54 -38.40
CA PRO A 19 42.15 -15.26 -38.19
C PRO A 19 41.95 -14.84 -36.72
N PRO A 20 42.98 -14.26 -36.08
CA PRO A 20 42.85 -13.81 -34.70
C PRO A 20 41.74 -12.76 -34.61
N LYS A 21 40.75 -13.02 -33.75
CA LYS A 21 39.64 -12.11 -33.47
C LYS A 21 40.23 -10.85 -32.82
N LYS A 22 40.44 -9.80 -33.61
CA LYS A 22 40.90 -8.50 -33.12
C LYS A 22 39.86 -7.96 -32.14
N VAL A 23 40.15 -8.02 -30.85
CA VAL A 23 39.32 -7.36 -29.82
C VAL A 23 39.55 -5.87 -29.98
N ILE A 24 38.61 -5.19 -30.63
CA ILE A 24 38.56 -3.73 -30.64
C ILE A 24 38.05 -3.32 -29.26
N VAL A 25 38.97 -2.96 -28.37
CA VAL A 25 38.62 -2.26 -27.14
C VAL A 25 38.18 -0.87 -27.57
N ALA A 26 36.86 -0.63 -27.58
CA ALA A 26 36.33 0.70 -27.78
C ALA A 26 36.90 1.59 -26.65
N PRO A 27 37.47 2.77 -26.96
CA PRO A 27 37.86 3.70 -25.91
C PRO A 27 36.63 4.01 -25.08
N ALA A 28 36.74 3.87 -23.76
CA ALA A 28 35.70 4.28 -22.84
C ALA A 28 35.31 5.71 -23.19
N THR A 29 34.04 5.92 -23.56
CA THR A 29 33.50 7.26 -23.76
C THR A 29 33.82 8.06 -22.51
N PRO A 30 34.44 9.25 -22.62
CA PRO A 30 34.71 10.06 -21.45
C PRO A 30 33.37 10.30 -20.76
N LEU A 31 33.26 9.84 -19.51
CA LEU A 31 32.16 10.17 -18.63
C LEU A 31 32.02 11.69 -18.68
N GLY A 32 30.94 12.17 -19.32
CA GLY A 32 30.67 13.59 -19.43
C GLY A 32 30.70 14.20 -18.03
N ARG A 33 31.27 15.40 -17.90
CA ARG A 33 31.27 16.11 -16.61
C ARG A 33 29.83 16.14 -16.09
N PRO A 34 29.59 15.91 -14.79
CA PRO A 34 28.26 15.99 -14.23
C PRO A 34 27.72 17.39 -14.50
N VAL A 35 26.69 17.47 -15.34
CA VAL A 35 25.96 18.71 -15.58
C VAL A 35 25.24 19.01 -14.27
N ARG A 36 25.45 20.22 -13.73
CA ARG A 36 24.70 20.68 -12.56
C ARG A 36 23.21 20.52 -12.86
N SER A 37 22.45 19.96 -11.92
CA SER A 37 21.01 19.75 -12.06
C SER A 37 20.23 21.06 -12.26
N ASP A 38 20.82 22.18 -11.87
CA ASP A 38 20.28 23.53 -12.01
C ASP A 38 20.11 23.87 -13.50
N GLY A 39 18.86 23.90 -13.98
CA GLY A 39 18.50 24.25 -15.36
C GLY A 39 18.26 23.07 -16.31
N LEU A 40 18.30 21.81 -15.83
CA LEU A 40 17.91 20.65 -16.64
C LEU A 40 16.39 20.57 -16.87
N ARG A 41 15.62 21.22 -16.01
CA ARG A 41 14.15 21.25 -16.04
C ARG A 41 13.68 22.68 -15.89
N PHE A 42 12.57 22.99 -16.56
CA PHE A 42 11.76 24.16 -16.23
C PHE A 42 10.90 23.83 -15.01
N ASP A 43 10.79 24.77 -14.08
CA ASP A 43 9.92 24.66 -12.92
C ASP A 43 8.44 24.86 -13.27
N ASP A 44 7.56 24.47 -12.35
CA ASP A 44 6.14 24.77 -12.45
C ASP A 44 5.92 26.29 -12.42
N GLN A 45 5.18 26.81 -13.40
CA GLN A 45 4.76 28.19 -13.41
C GLN A 45 3.38 28.32 -12.77
N LEU A 46 3.38 28.78 -11.52
CA LEU A 46 2.17 29.03 -10.74
C LEU A 46 1.75 30.49 -10.90
N ARG A 47 0.49 30.73 -11.26
CA ARG A 47 -0.08 32.07 -11.34
C ARG A 47 -1.22 32.25 -10.37
N GLU A 48 -1.19 33.36 -9.64
CA GLU A 48 -2.25 33.79 -8.75
C GLU A 48 -3.32 34.52 -9.56
N TYR A 49 -4.56 34.07 -9.40
CA TYR A 49 -5.76 34.70 -9.91
C TYR A 49 -6.61 35.14 -8.73
N ARG A 50 -6.92 36.43 -8.65
CA ARG A 50 -7.81 36.94 -7.61
C ARG A 50 -9.24 36.93 -8.12
N ILE A 51 -10.08 36.13 -7.47
CA ILE A 51 -11.50 36.10 -7.74
C ILE A 51 -12.15 37.10 -6.79
N GLY A 52 -12.97 38.00 -7.34
CA GLY A 52 -13.75 38.94 -6.54
C GLY A 52 -14.86 38.22 -5.77
N ARG A 53 -15.52 38.95 -4.88
CA ARG A 53 -16.71 38.44 -4.19
C ARG A 53 -17.82 38.15 -5.21
N TYR A 54 -18.46 36.99 -5.10
CA TYR A 54 -19.56 36.61 -6.00
C TYR A 54 -20.63 35.79 -5.27
N VAL A 55 -21.84 35.78 -5.82
CA VAL A 55 -22.96 34.95 -5.34
C VAL A 55 -22.94 33.64 -6.12
N ASP A 56 -23.09 32.50 -5.45
CA ASP A 56 -23.08 31.20 -6.12
C ASP A 56 -24.25 31.11 -7.12
N ALA A 57 -23.94 30.71 -8.35
CA ALA A 57 -24.94 30.54 -9.39
C ALA A 57 -25.91 29.39 -9.10
N ARG A 58 -25.51 28.42 -8.26
CA ARG A 58 -26.34 27.27 -7.86
C ARG A 58 -27.21 27.56 -6.64
N ASP A 59 -26.78 28.47 -5.78
CA ASP A 59 -27.51 28.87 -4.57
C ASP A 59 -27.41 30.40 -4.36
N PRO A 60 -28.48 31.15 -4.67
CA PRO A 60 -28.49 32.62 -4.51
C PRO A 60 -28.34 33.11 -3.06
N LEU A 61 -28.49 32.22 -2.07
CA LEU A 61 -28.35 32.57 -0.65
C LEU A 61 -26.88 32.46 -0.17
N VAL A 62 -25.99 31.89 -0.99
CA VAL A 62 -24.57 31.69 -0.65
C VAL A 62 -23.71 32.70 -1.38
N MET A 63 -22.81 33.35 -0.63
CA MET A 63 -21.91 34.37 -1.13
C MET A 63 -20.46 34.02 -0.80
N HIS A 64 -19.63 33.91 -1.82
CA HIS A 64 -18.21 33.64 -1.67
C HIS A 64 -17.45 34.96 -1.56
N GLU A 65 -16.65 35.09 -0.50
CA GLU A 65 -15.73 36.22 -0.34
C GLU A 65 -14.55 36.12 -1.31
N GLY A 66 -13.97 37.27 -1.66
CA GLY A 66 -12.86 37.32 -2.60
C GLY A 66 -11.64 36.58 -2.06
N HIS A 67 -11.10 35.64 -2.84
CA HIS A 67 -9.92 34.86 -2.46
C HIS A 67 -8.98 34.63 -3.65
N PRO A 68 -7.67 34.46 -3.40
CA PRO A 68 -6.74 34.05 -4.44
C PRO A 68 -6.95 32.58 -4.81
N VAL A 69 -6.73 32.27 -6.08
CA VAL A 69 -6.66 30.92 -6.62
C VAL A 69 -5.35 30.77 -7.37
N TYR A 70 -4.59 29.75 -7.01
CA TYR A 70 -3.33 29.44 -7.68
C TYR A 70 -3.59 28.38 -8.73
N ARG A 71 -3.14 28.65 -9.97
CA ARG A 71 -3.25 27.70 -11.07
C ARG A 71 -1.87 27.46 -11.67
N VAL A 72 -1.58 26.19 -11.93
CA VAL A 72 -0.40 25.78 -12.70
C VAL A 72 -0.69 26.08 -14.18
N GLU A 73 0.03 27.02 -14.78
CA GLU A 73 -0.11 27.36 -16.20
C GLU A 73 0.79 26.49 -17.09
N SER A 74 2.00 26.21 -16.62
CA SER A 74 2.94 25.30 -17.25
C SER A 74 3.49 24.34 -16.21
N SER A 75 3.37 23.05 -16.48
CA SER A 75 3.96 22.01 -15.65
C SER A 75 5.47 21.89 -15.88
N ALA A 76 6.17 21.42 -14.88
CA ALA A 76 7.60 21.20 -14.89
C ALA A 76 7.96 20.19 -15.98
N ARG A 77 8.83 20.60 -16.89
CA ARG A 77 9.24 19.78 -18.05
C ARG A 77 10.74 19.84 -18.24
N TRP A 78 11.30 18.76 -18.78
CA TRP A 78 12.72 18.74 -19.15
C TRP A 78 13.01 19.79 -20.22
N ASP A 79 14.14 20.49 -20.09
CA ASP A 79 14.62 21.36 -21.15
C ASP A 79 15.22 20.51 -22.28
N LEU A 80 14.45 20.31 -23.35
CA LEU A 80 14.86 19.55 -24.53
C LEU A 80 15.56 20.42 -25.58
N ARG A 81 15.82 21.69 -25.29
CA ARG A 81 16.56 22.55 -26.22
C ARG A 81 17.96 21.97 -26.41
N PRO A 82 18.43 21.81 -27.66
CA PRO A 82 19.78 21.32 -27.89
C PRO A 82 20.74 22.32 -27.25
N GLY A 83 21.51 21.84 -26.27
CA GLY A 83 22.54 22.66 -25.61
C GLY A 83 23.42 23.30 -26.68
N SER A 84 23.35 24.63 -26.78
CA SER A 84 24.30 25.39 -27.55
C SER A 84 25.71 25.05 -27.02
N THR A 85 26.64 24.77 -27.92
CA THR A 85 28.06 24.47 -27.65
C THR A 85 28.42 23.06 -27.12
N VAL A 86 28.06 22.01 -27.85
CA VAL A 86 28.99 20.87 -27.98
C VAL A 86 29.49 20.87 -29.43
N PRO A 87 30.81 21.02 -29.68
CA PRO A 87 31.33 20.87 -31.03
C PRO A 87 30.97 19.47 -31.50
N ARG A 88 30.10 19.41 -32.52
CA ARG A 88 29.63 18.19 -33.15
C ARG A 88 30.84 17.51 -33.79
N SER A 89 31.51 16.65 -33.02
CA SER A 89 32.50 15.73 -33.58
C SER A 89 31.81 14.89 -34.66
N PRO A 90 32.48 14.55 -35.79
CA PRO A 90 31.86 13.79 -36.85
C PRO A 90 31.30 12.49 -36.27
N ARG A 91 30.00 12.26 -36.41
CA ARG A 91 29.38 10.99 -36.03
C ARG A 91 30.06 9.90 -36.85
N GLY A 92 30.92 9.11 -36.23
CA GLY A 92 31.10 7.73 -36.66
C GLY A 92 29.72 7.10 -36.68
N THR A 93 29.36 6.46 -37.80
CA THR A 93 28.16 5.65 -37.92
C THR A 93 28.21 4.55 -36.87
N VAL A 94 27.62 4.82 -35.71
CA VAL A 94 27.34 3.81 -34.71
C VAL A 94 26.20 2.99 -35.28
N THR A 95 26.52 1.80 -35.78
CA THR A 95 25.54 0.76 -36.05
C THR A 95 24.82 0.51 -34.73
N THR A 96 23.59 1.00 -34.61
CA THR A 96 22.73 0.71 -33.47
C THR A 96 22.40 -0.76 -33.53
N THR A 97 23.10 -1.58 -32.76
CA THR A 97 22.62 -2.91 -32.41
C THR A 97 21.30 -2.69 -31.70
N SER A 98 20.19 -3.01 -32.37
CA SER A 98 18.86 -2.99 -31.78
C SER A 98 18.84 -4.06 -30.69
N VAL A 99 19.21 -3.67 -29.47
CA VAL A 99 18.96 -4.49 -28.29
C VAL A 99 17.46 -4.72 -28.26
N SER A 100 17.05 -5.98 -28.34
CA SER A 100 15.66 -6.43 -28.42
C SER A 100 14.82 -5.74 -27.34
N SER A 101 14.13 -4.66 -27.69
CA SER A 101 13.24 -3.90 -26.82
C SER A 101 12.08 -4.74 -26.29
N ASN A 102 11.83 -5.90 -26.91
CA ASN A 102 10.81 -6.85 -26.49
C ASN A 102 11.12 -7.49 -25.13
N ASP A 103 12.38 -7.81 -24.81
CA ASP A 103 12.71 -8.52 -23.57
C ASP A 103 12.53 -7.61 -22.34
N ALA A 104 12.96 -6.35 -22.44
CA ALA A 104 12.75 -5.35 -21.40
C ALA A 104 11.25 -5.05 -21.17
N VAL A 105 10.45 -4.98 -22.24
CA VAL A 105 9.00 -4.78 -22.14
C VAL A 105 8.32 -5.99 -21.51
N VAL A 106 8.70 -7.22 -21.87
CA VAL A 106 8.16 -8.46 -21.26
C VAL A 106 8.52 -8.53 -19.78
N ALA A 107 9.73 -8.16 -19.38
CA ALA A 107 10.15 -8.10 -17.99
C ALA A 107 9.31 -7.09 -17.19
N GLU A 108 9.04 -5.91 -17.75
CA GLU A 108 8.24 -4.87 -17.07
C GLU A 108 6.76 -5.27 -16.97
N VAL A 109 6.17 -5.84 -18.02
CA VAL A 109 4.79 -6.36 -17.98
C VAL A 109 4.65 -7.48 -16.94
N ASN A 110 5.65 -8.35 -16.81
CA ASN A 110 5.64 -9.39 -15.79
C ASN A 110 5.74 -8.82 -14.37
N LYS A 111 6.56 -7.78 -14.15
CA LYS A 111 6.61 -7.06 -12.87
C LYS A 111 5.27 -6.41 -12.52
N GLN A 112 4.64 -5.74 -13.49
CA GLN A 112 3.33 -5.12 -13.28
C GLN A 112 2.26 -6.17 -12.95
N ARG A 113 2.22 -7.29 -13.67
CA ARG A 113 1.31 -8.40 -13.37
C ARG A 113 1.52 -8.97 -11.97
N ALA A 114 2.78 -9.14 -11.54
CA ALA A 114 3.09 -9.61 -10.20
C ALA A 114 2.62 -8.61 -9.12
N ALA A 115 2.86 -7.30 -9.34
CA ALA A 115 2.40 -6.25 -8.44
C ALA A 115 0.87 -6.19 -8.34
N THR A 116 0.16 -6.30 -9.47
CA THR A 116 -1.31 -6.35 -9.47
C THR A 116 -1.84 -7.56 -8.72
N ARG A 117 -1.24 -8.75 -8.89
CA ARG A 117 -1.64 -9.96 -8.16
C ARG A 117 -1.48 -9.79 -6.65
N ALA A 118 -0.32 -9.30 -6.21
CA ALA A 118 -0.07 -9.03 -4.80
C ALA A 118 -1.09 -8.02 -4.23
N PHE A 119 -1.41 -6.97 -4.97
CA PHE A 119 -2.41 -5.99 -4.55
C PHE A 119 -3.82 -6.60 -4.45
N THR A 120 -4.23 -7.45 -5.41
CA THR A 120 -5.52 -8.13 -5.36
C THR A 120 -5.62 -9.11 -4.19
N GLU A 121 -4.55 -9.84 -3.88
CA GLU A 121 -4.49 -10.75 -2.74
C GLU A 121 -4.57 -9.99 -1.41
N GLN A 122 -3.84 -8.87 -1.28
CA GLN A 122 -3.92 -8.00 -0.11
C GLN A 122 -5.33 -7.43 0.09
N THR A 123 -5.99 -7.00 -1.00
CA THR A 123 -7.35 -6.47 -0.94
C THR A 123 -8.36 -7.54 -0.53
N ALA A 124 -8.22 -8.76 -1.05
CA ALA A 124 -9.06 -9.89 -0.67
C ALA A 124 -8.88 -10.24 0.82
N ALA A 125 -7.63 -10.29 1.30
CA ALA A 125 -7.33 -10.54 2.70
C ALA A 125 -7.90 -9.43 3.61
N LEU A 126 -7.78 -8.16 3.21
CA LEU A 126 -8.32 -7.04 3.97
C LEU A 126 -9.85 -7.11 4.09
N ASN A 127 -10.54 -7.40 2.98
CA ASN A 127 -11.98 -7.56 2.98
C ASN A 127 -12.42 -8.70 3.91
N GLN A 128 -11.70 -9.83 3.92
CA GLN A 128 -11.98 -10.92 4.84
C GLN A 128 -11.81 -10.50 6.31
N ARG A 129 -10.77 -9.72 6.63
CA ARG A 129 -10.60 -9.17 7.99
C ARG A 129 -11.71 -8.20 8.39
N LEU A 130 -12.21 -7.40 7.46
CA LEU A 130 -13.33 -6.49 7.72
C LEU A 130 -14.64 -7.27 7.97
N THR A 131 -14.88 -8.35 7.24
CA THR A 131 -16.05 -9.22 7.50
C THR A 131 -15.93 -9.91 8.85
N GLU A 132 -14.76 -10.45 9.21
CA GLU A 132 -14.49 -11.05 10.53
C GLU A 132 -14.72 -10.04 11.67
N LEU A 133 -14.26 -8.79 11.49
CA LEU A 133 -14.49 -7.72 12.45
C LEU A 133 -15.97 -7.36 12.59
N GLY A 134 -16.70 -7.30 11.47
CA GLY A 134 -18.14 -7.07 11.46
C GLY A 134 -18.91 -8.12 12.24
N GLU A 135 -18.57 -9.40 12.05
CA GLU A 135 -19.15 -10.50 12.82
C GLU A 135 -18.81 -10.42 14.31
N ALA A 136 -17.55 -10.14 14.66
CA ALA A 136 -17.12 -10.01 16.06
C ALA A 136 -17.84 -8.86 16.79
N VAL A 137 -18.06 -7.73 16.10
CA VAL A 137 -18.85 -6.61 16.63
C VAL A 137 -20.31 -7.03 16.86
N GLY A 138 -20.90 -7.74 15.89
CA GLY A 138 -22.26 -8.28 16.03
C GLY A 138 -22.40 -9.23 17.23
N GLN A 139 -21.45 -10.14 17.41
CA GLN A 139 -21.40 -11.03 18.58
C GLN A 139 -21.24 -10.25 19.89
N THR A 140 -20.38 -9.24 19.92
CA THR A 140 -20.18 -8.38 21.12
C THR A 140 -21.47 -7.65 21.50
N GLN A 141 -22.21 -7.15 20.50
CA GLN A 141 -23.50 -6.49 20.74
C GLN A 141 -24.52 -7.46 21.33
N GLU A 142 -24.55 -8.70 20.87
CA GLU A 142 -25.45 -9.72 21.40
C GLU A 142 -25.07 -10.14 22.82
N ILE A 143 -23.77 -10.34 23.09
CA ILE A 143 -23.25 -10.58 24.44
C ILE A 143 -23.62 -9.42 25.38
N ALA A 144 -23.55 -8.17 24.92
CA ALA A 144 -23.94 -7.01 25.73
C ALA A 144 -25.44 -7.04 26.09
N LYS A 145 -26.31 -7.42 25.15
CA LYS A 145 -27.75 -7.61 25.42
C LYS A 145 -28.01 -8.74 26.40
N GLN A 146 -27.34 -9.88 26.23
CA GLN A 146 -27.43 -11.01 27.15
C GLN A 146 -26.96 -10.64 28.56
N ASN A 147 -25.86 -9.89 28.68
CA ASN A 147 -25.39 -9.38 29.97
C ASN A 147 -26.42 -8.46 30.64
N LEU A 148 -27.12 -7.61 29.86
CA LEU A 148 -28.21 -6.80 30.41
C LEU A 148 -29.41 -7.65 30.85
N ALA A 149 -29.77 -8.69 30.10
CA ALA A 149 -30.84 -9.61 30.49
C ALA A 149 -30.50 -10.36 31.78
N LEU A 150 -29.31 -10.96 31.85
CA LEU A 150 -28.81 -11.65 33.05
C LEU A 150 -28.77 -10.72 34.27
N LYS A 151 -28.34 -9.47 34.10
CA LYS A 151 -28.37 -8.48 35.20
C LYS A 151 -29.79 -8.25 35.74
N ARG A 152 -30.80 -8.20 34.86
CA ARG A 152 -32.20 -8.07 35.28
C ARG A 152 -32.70 -9.32 36.00
N GLU A 153 -32.37 -10.50 35.49
CA GLU A 153 -32.75 -11.77 36.13
C GLU A 153 -32.11 -11.92 37.52
N VAL A 154 -30.83 -11.57 37.66
CA VAL A 154 -30.13 -11.58 38.96
C VAL A 154 -30.78 -10.60 39.94
N ALA A 155 -31.17 -9.41 39.48
CA ALA A 155 -31.88 -8.45 40.32
C ALA A 155 -33.23 -9.01 40.79
N ALA A 156 -34.02 -9.59 39.88
CA ALA A 156 -35.32 -10.19 40.21
C ALA A 156 -35.20 -11.38 41.19
N LEU A 157 -34.19 -12.24 40.99
CA LEU A 157 -33.88 -13.34 41.92
C LEU A 157 -33.51 -12.82 43.31
N ARG A 158 -32.71 -11.75 43.37
CA ARG A 158 -32.34 -11.11 44.63
C ARG A 158 -33.57 -10.54 45.36
N ASP A 159 -34.49 -9.92 44.64
CA ASP A 159 -35.73 -9.41 45.23
C ASP A 159 -36.63 -10.53 45.75
N ASN A 160 -36.75 -11.64 45.01
CA ASN A 160 -37.49 -12.82 45.45
C ASN A 160 -36.88 -13.44 46.72
N LEU A 161 -35.55 -13.55 46.81
CA LEU A 161 -34.87 -14.04 48.01
C LEU A 161 -35.10 -13.12 49.22
N ASN A 162 -35.04 -11.80 49.02
CA ASN A 162 -35.34 -10.84 50.08
C ASN A 162 -36.80 -10.96 50.57
N ALA A 163 -37.74 -11.17 49.65
CA ALA A 163 -39.15 -11.37 49.99
C ALA A 163 -39.37 -12.67 50.79
N LEU A 164 -38.72 -13.78 50.39
CA LEU A 164 -38.75 -15.05 51.11
C LEU A 164 -38.14 -14.93 52.52
N ASP A 165 -37.00 -14.22 52.67
CA ASP A 165 -36.40 -13.99 53.99
C ASP A 165 -37.33 -13.17 54.90
N ALA A 166 -37.98 -12.14 54.35
CA ALA A 166 -38.97 -11.35 55.10
C ALA A 166 -40.17 -12.20 55.56
N GLN A 167 -40.67 -13.11 54.71
CA GLN A 167 -41.73 -14.04 55.09
C GLN A 167 -41.29 -15.01 56.18
N LEU A 168 -40.07 -15.57 56.10
CA LEU A 168 -39.52 -16.45 57.13
C LEU A 168 -39.35 -15.74 58.48
N ARG A 169 -38.91 -14.47 58.48
CA ARG A 169 -38.84 -13.64 59.69
C ARG A 169 -40.20 -13.39 60.31
N GLN A 170 -41.23 -13.13 59.50
CA GLN A 170 -42.61 -12.97 59.99
C GLN A 170 -43.19 -14.29 60.52
N ARG A 171 -42.83 -15.42 59.91
CA ARG A 171 -43.27 -16.76 60.35
C ARG A 171 -42.52 -17.31 61.56
N LYS A 172 -41.47 -16.63 62.04
CA LYS A 172 -40.80 -16.95 63.29
C LYS A 172 -41.45 -16.13 64.42
N PRO A 173 -42.54 -16.61 65.07
CA PRO A 173 -42.88 -16.06 66.37
C PRO A 173 -41.69 -16.33 67.28
N ALA A 174 -41.41 -15.39 68.18
CA ALA A 174 -40.51 -15.62 69.30
C ALA A 174 -40.91 -16.94 69.96
N SER A 175 -40.09 -17.99 69.79
CA SER A 175 -40.06 -19.06 70.77
C SER A 175 -39.55 -18.39 72.04
N SER A 176 -40.49 -17.93 72.86
CA SER A 176 -40.27 -17.58 74.25
C SER A 176 -39.56 -18.76 74.90
N SER A 177 -38.25 -18.62 75.09
CA SER A 177 -37.49 -19.45 76.02
C SER A 177 -38.10 -19.18 77.40
N PRO A 178 -38.54 -20.20 78.18
CA PRO A 178 -39.00 -19.95 79.54
C PRO A 178 -37.78 -19.51 80.36
N ALA A 179 -37.84 -18.30 80.92
CA ALA A 179 -36.90 -17.86 81.92
C ALA A 179 -37.05 -18.77 83.16
N PRO A 180 -35.97 -19.29 83.76
CA PRO A 180 -36.08 -19.98 85.03
C PRO A 180 -36.48 -18.97 86.10
N SER A 181 -37.60 -19.24 86.78
CA SER A 181 -38.06 -18.48 87.94
C SER A 181 -37.01 -18.56 89.05
N PRO A 182 -36.52 -17.44 89.58
CA PRO A 182 -35.84 -17.45 90.86
C PRO A 182 -36.89 -17.53 91.98
N ASP A 183 -36.51 -18.19 93.07
CA ASP A 183 -37.16 -18.22 94.38
C ASP A 183 -38.32 -19.20 94.57
N ASP A 184 -37.99 -20.33 95.19
CA ASP A 184 -38.68 -20.77 96.41
C ASP A 184 -37.65 -21.35 97.39
N LYS A 185 -37.39 -20.58 98.45
CA LYS A 185 -36.89 -21.05 99.74
C LYS A 185 -38.10 -21.51 100.56
N TRP A 186 -37.92 -22.60 101.30
CA TRP A 186 -38.56 -23.10 102.54
C TRP A 186 -38.91 -24.57 102.42
#